data_AF-A0AAN8TSZ9-F1
#
_entry.id   AF-A0AAN8TSZ9-F1
#
_cell.length_a   1.000
_cell.length_b   1.000
_cell.length_c   1.000
_cell.angle_alpha   90.00
_cell.angle_beta   90.00
_cell.angle_gamma   90.00
#
_symmetry.space_group_name_H-M   'P 1'
#
loop_
_entity.id
_entity.type
_entity.pdbx_description
1 polymer ?
#
loop_
_entity_poly.entity_id
_entity_poly.type
_entity_poly.pdbx_seq_one_letter_code
_entity_poly.pdbx_strand_id
1 'polypeptide(L)'
;MVHPPPILRGDDIWERVQNFPKVIEEPSYKFDGYSVAHNWTKQSILWELPYWKDNLLRHNLDVMHIEKNYFDNLFNTVMDVTGKTKDNVKARLDLPEHCRRPELHIPESANNKLLKPKASYSFTME
;
A
#
# COMPACT_ATOMS: atom_id res chain seq x y z
N MET A 1 -32.14 -9.40 19.79
CA MET A 1 -31.72 -8.54 18.67
C MET A 1 -30.27 -8.19 18.89
N VAL A 2 -29.37 -8.52 17.96
CA VAL A 2 -27.95 -8.20 18.10
C VAL A 2 -27.75 -6.80 17.53
N HIS A 3 -27.45 -5.83 18.40
CA HIS A 3 -27.12 -4.48 17.97
C HIS A 3 -25.77 -4.48 17.23
N PRO A 4 -25.55 -3.55 16.28
CA PRO A 4 -24.26 -3.44 15.62
C PRO A 4 -23.15 -3.23 16.67
N PRO A 5 -21.94 -3.80 16.47
CA PRO A 5 -20.82 -3.59 17.37
C PRO A 5 -20.56 -2.08 17.55
N PRO A 6 -20.26 -1.63 18.78
CA PRO A 6 -19.95 -0.23 19.03
C PRO A 6 -18.69 0.19 18.27
N ILE A 7 -18.69 1.42 17.74
CA ILE A 7 -17.51 2.02 17.12
C ILE A 7 -16.51 2.36 18.24
N LEU A 8 -15.31 1.76 18.18
CA LEU A 8 -14.26 1.96 19.17
C LEU A 8 -13.28 3.06 18.73
N ARG A 9 -13.00 4.00 19.63
CA ARG A 9 -12.01 5.07 19.39
C ARG A 9 -10.59 4.53 19.45
N GLY A 10 -9.65 5.40 19.05
CA GLY A 10 -8.21 5.27 19.25
C GLY A 10 -7.82 4.52 20.51
N ASP A 11 -8.11 5.20 21.61
CA ASP A 11 -7.72 4.83 22.97
C ASP A 11 -8.44 3.56 23.44
N ASP A 12 -9.72 3.37 23.09
CA ASP A 12 -10.47 2.17 23.49
C ASP A 12 -9.86 0.89 22.93
N ILE A 13 -9.33 0.94 21.69
CA ILE A 13 -8.64 -0.22 21.10
C ILE A 13 -7.25 -0.35 21.73
N TRP A 14 -6.56 0.77 21.96
CA TRP A 14 -5.24 0.75 22.59
C TRP A 14 -5.29 0.06 23.96
N GLU A 15 -6.27 0.41 24.79
CA GLU A 15 -6.44 -0.17 26.13
C GLU A 15 -6.56 -1.70 26.08
N ARG A 16 -7.23 -2.22 25.04
CA ARG A 16 -7.43 -3.66 24.84
C ARG A 16 -6.20 -4.40 24.32
N VAL A 17 -5.36 -3.74 23.52
CA VAL A 17 -4.23 -4.41 22.80
C VAL A 17 -2.85 -4.03 23.32
N GLN A 18 -2.72 -3.04 24.21
CA GLN A 18 -1.43 -2.55 24.72
C GLN A 18 -0.61 -3.63 25.44
N ASN A 19 -1.28 -4.62 26.05
CA ASN A 19 -0.64 -5.71 26.78
C ASN A 19 -0.38 -6.94 25.91
N PHE A 20 -0.70 -6.88 24.62
CA PHE A 20 -0.49 -8.00 23.72
C PHE A 20 0.99 -8.05 23.33
N PRO A 21 1.56 -9.24 23.11
CA PRO A 21 2.93 -9.39 22.67
C PRO A 21 3.08 -8.70 21.32
N LYS A 22 4.24 -8.07 21.13
CA LYS A 22 4.60 -7.50 19.83
C LYS A 22 4.70 -8.61 18.78
N VAL A 23 4.66 -8.23 17.50
CA VAL A 23 4.77 -9.17 16.37
C VAL A 23 6.01 -10.07 16.47
N ILE A 24 7.09 -9.57 17.08
CA ILE A 24 8.39 -10.25 17.22
C ILE A 24 8.42 -11.24 18.40
N GLU A 25 7.53 -11.08 19.37
CA GLU A 25 7.49 -11.90 20.58
C GLU A 25 6.58 -13.10 20.36
N GLU A 26 6.91 -14.29 20.89
CA GLU A 26 5.97 -15.42 20.87
C GLU A 26 4.88 -15.25 21.94
N PRO A 27 3.61 -15.55 21.63
CA PRO A 27 2.55 -15.41 22.62
C PRO A 27 2.69 -16.53 23.65
N SER A 28 2.95 -16.16 24.91
CA SER A 28 3.13 -17.12 26.00
C SER A 28 1.81 -17.68 26.57
N TYR A 29 0.65 -17.09 26.22
CA TYR A 29 -0.68 -17.53 26.64
C TYR A 29 -1.78 -17.03 25.69
N LYS A 30 -2.99 -17.61 25.79
CA LYS A 30 -4.20 -17.15 25.09
C LYS A 30 -4.85 -16.01 25.88
N PHE A 31 -5.16 -14.91 25.20
CA PHE A 31 -5.82 -13.75 25.81
C PHE A 31 -7.25 -14.09 26.22
N ASP A 32 -7.73 -13.45 27.29
CA ASP A 32 -9.11 -13.58 27.75
C ASP A 32 -10.07 -13.13 26.63
N GLY A 33 -11.13 -13.90 26.39
CA GLY A 33 -12.06 -13.66 25.28
C GLY A 33 -11.53 -14.00 23.87
N TYR A 34 -10.32 -14.56 23.72
CA TYR A 34 -9.85 -15.06 22.42
C TYR A 34 -10.78 -16.15 21.86
N SER A 35 -11.11 -16.09 20.57
CA SER A 35 -12.06 -16.94 19.83
C SER A 35 -13.53 -16.83 20.23
N VAL A 36 -13.86 -16.03 21.26
CA VAL A 36 -15.24 -15.80 21.72
C VAL A 36 -15.65 -14.34 21.53
N ALA A 37 -14.88 -13.40 22.09
CA ALA A 37 -15.11 -11.97 21.98
C ALA A 37 -14.24 -11.30 20.90
N HIS A 38 -13.02 -11.82 20.65
CA HIS A 38 -12.12 -11.31 19.62
C HIS A 38 -11.17 -12.37 19.07
N ASN A 39 -10.53 -12.07 17.93
CA ASN A 39 -9.50 -12.92 17.31
C ASN A 39 -8.10 -12.28 17.32
N TRP A 40 -7.90 -11.23 18.11
CA TRP A 40 -6.60 -10.56 18.24
C TRP A 40 -5.58 -11.43 18.97
N THR A 41 -4.35 -11.46 18.45
CA THR A 41 -3.24 -12.29 18.96
C THR A 41 -1.95 -11.51 19.21
N LYS A 42 -1.81 -10.33 18.60
CA LYS A 42 -0.59 -9.52 18.59
C LYS A 42 -0.91 -8.04 18.67
N GLN A 43 0.00 -7.29 19.27
CA GLN A 43 0.06 -5.85 19.14
C GLN A 43 0.68 -5.51 17.77
N SER A 44 -0.04 -4.76 16.94
CA SER A 44 0.49 -4.25 15.68
C SER A 44 1.63 -3.25 15.90
N ILE A 45 2.66 -3.30 15.06
CA ILE A 45 3.77 -2.32 15.05
C ILE A 45 3.28 -0.88 14.83
N LEU A 46 2.08 -0.72 14.26
CA LEU A 46 1.49 0.59 13.98
C LEU A 46 1.20 1.39 15.25
N TRP A 47 1.06 0.72 16.40
CA TRP A 47 0.93 1.39 17.70
C TRP A 47 2.22 2.10 18.16
N GLU A 48 3.35 1.88 17.48
CA GLU A 48 4.58 2.66 17.70
C GLU A 48 4.52 4.05 17.03
N LEU A 49 3.58 4.27 16.10
CA LEU A 49 3.37 5.57 15.46
C LEU A 49 2.57 6.49 16.41
N PRO A 50 3.10 7.66 16.80
CA PRO A 50 2.46 8.53 17.81
C PRO A 50 1.02 8.95 17.49
N TYR A 51 0.71 9.09 16.19
CA TYR A 51 -0.60 9.53 15.69
C TYR A 51 -1.58 8.38 15.44
N TRP A 52 -1.17 7.12 15.61
CA TRP A 52 -2.01 5.97 15.25
C TRP A 52 -3.29 5.86 16.07
N LYS A 53 -3.24 6.26 17.34
CA LYS A 53 -4.44 6.36 18.20
C LYS A 53 -5.39 7.47 17.73
N ASP A 54 -4.88 8.52 17.10
CA ASP A 54 -5.69 9.68 16.66
C ASP A 54 -6.37 9.43 15.30
N ASN A 55 -6.00 8.34 14.59
CA ASN A 55 -6.59 7.98 13.31
C ASN A 55 -8.04 7.48 13.46
N LEU A 56 -8.99 8.29 12.96
CA LEU A 56 -10.41 7.92 12.85
C LEU A 56 -10.61 6.68 11.96
N LEU A 57 -9.87 6.60 10.85
CA LEU A 57 -9.87 5.47 9.92
C LEU A 57 -8.48 4.83 9.90
N ARG A 58 -8.29 3.79 10.72
CA ARG A 58 -6.99 3.11 10.87
C ARG A 58 -6.48 2.42 9.60
N HIS A 59 -7.33 2.19 8.60
CA HIS A 59 -6.90 1.69 7.29
C HIS A 59 -6.30 2.80 6.39
N ASN A 60 -6.49 4.08 6.73
CA ASN A 60 -5.86 5.21 6.04
C ASN A 60 -4.46 5.44 6.61
N LEU A 61 -3.59 4.44 6.40
CA LEU A 61 -2.19 4.50 6.78
C LEU A 61 -1.55 5.72 6.13
N ASP A 62 -1.01 6.61 6.97
CA ASP A 62 -0.16 7.74 6.60
C ASP A 62 -0.50 8.38 5.25
N VAL A 63 -1.71 8.93 5.16
CA VAL A 63 -2.26 9.59 3.97
C VAL A 63 -1.23 10.53 3.36
N MET A 64 -0.52 11.33 4.17
CA MET A 64 0.48 12.27 3.65
C MET A 64 1.65 11.57 2.93
N HIS A 65 2.24 10.52 3.51
CA HIS A 65 3.38 9.86 2.88
C HIS A 65 2.95 8.93 1.73
N ILE A 66 1.81 8.25 1.87
CA ILE A 66 1.27 7.38 0.81
C ILE A 66 0.79 8.23 -0.37
N GLU A 67 -0.01 9.27 -0.15
CA GLU A 67 -0.48 10.15 -1.21
C GLU A 67 0.69 10.87 -1.87
N LYS A 68 1.67 11.37 -1.11
CA LYS A 68 2.87 11.97 -1.68
C LYS A 68 3.64 10.96 -2.54
N ASN A 69 3.87 9.74 -2.05
CA ASN A 69 4.58 8.73 -2.81
C ASN A 69 3.83 8.36 -4.10
N TYR A 70 2.52 8.18 -4.02
CA TYR A 70 1.69 7.87 -5.17
C TYR A 70 1.66 9.03 -6.18
N PHE A 71 1.43 10.25 -5.70
CA PHE A 71 1.40 11.46 -6.52
C PHE A 71 2.74 11.69 -7.20
N ASP A 72 3.86 11.58 -6.48
CA ASP A 72 5.21 11.70 -7.05
C ASP A 72 5.43 10.63 -8.13
N ASN A 73 5.04 9.37 -7.91
CA ASN A 73 5.16 8.31 -8.90
C ASN A 73 4.30 8.57 -10.15
N LEU A 74 3.05 8.99 -9.96
CA LEU A 74 2.13 9.31 -11.05
C LEU A 74 2.66 10.49 -11.85
N PHE A 75 3.04 11.57 -11.18
CA PHE A 75 3.58 12.79 -11.79
C PHE A 75 4.85 12.49 -12.58
N ASN A 76 5.82 11.77 -11.98
CA ASN A 76 7.05 11.40 -12.68
C ASN A 76 6.79 10.49 -13.90
N THR A 77 5.72 9.70 -13.89
CA THR A 77 5.34 8.84 -15.02
C THR A 77 4.69 9.64 -16.14
N VAL A 78 3.77 10.55 -15.81
CA VAL A 78 3.09 11.44 -16.77
C VAL A 78 4.07 12.43 -17.41
N MET A 79 5.02 12.94 -16.63
CA MET A 79 6.05 13.87 -17.11
C MET A 79 7.25 13.16 -17.77
N ASP A 80 7.26 11.82 -17.83
CA ASP A 80 8.35 11.00 -18.37
C ASP A 80 9.74 11.38 -17.80
N VAL A 81 9.80 11.60 -16.48
CA VAL A 81 11.03 12.03 -15.80
C VAL A 81 12.01 10.85 -15.75
N THR A 82 13.08 10.96 -16.53
CA THR A 82 14.10 9.91 -16.65
C THR A 82 14.69 9.57 -15.29
N GLY A 83 14.71 8.28 -14.93
CA GLY A 83 15.25 7.77 -13.67
C GLY A 83 14.30 7.86 -12.46
N LYS A 84 13.14 8.53 -12.57
CA LYS A 84 12.14 8.62 -11.49
C LYS A 84 10.81 7.95 -11.85
N THR A 85 10.51 7.82 -13.14
CA THR A 85 9.30 7.12 -13.62
C THR A 85 9.28 5.65 -13.20
N LYS A 86 8.10 5.15 -12.84
CA LYS A 86 7.86 3.72 -12.60
C LYS A 86 7.60 2.95 -13.90
N ASP A 87 7.48 3.64 -15.03
CA ASP A 87 7.37 3.06 -16.36
C ASP A 87 8.73 2.55 -16.87
N ASN A 88 9.10 1.36 -16.44
CA ASN A 88 10.33 0.66 -16.80
C ASN A 88 10.08 -0.52 -17.75
N VAL A 89 11.16 -1.10 -18.29
CA VAL A 89 11.08 -2.23 -19.23
C VAL A 89 10.32 -3.43 -18.65
N LYS A 90 10.53 -3.76 -17.37
CA LYS A 90 9.83 -4.89 -16.72
C LYS A 90 8.32 -4.61 -16.64
N ALA A 91 7.94 -3.42 -16.18
CA ALA A 91 6.55 -3.00 -16.13
C ALA A 91 5.87 -3.08 -17.51
N ARG A 92 6.60 -2.78 -18.59
CA ARG A 92 6.10 -2.91 -19.98
C ARG A 92 6.01 -4.36 -20.48
N LEU A 93 6.82 -5.27 -19.95
CA LEU A 93 6.73 -6.71 -20.23
C LEU A 93 5.59 -7.38 -19.46
N ASP A 94 5.18 -6.82 -18.32
CA ASP A 94 4.03 -7.27 -17.54
C ASP A 94 2.70 -6.78 -18.14
N LEU A 95 2.72 -5.71 -18.97
CA LEU A 95 1.52 -5.15 -19.59
C LEU A 95 0.72 -6.17 -20.41
N PRO A 96 1.30 -6.99 -21.31
CA PRO A 96 0.55 -8.01 -22.06
C PRO A 96 -0.20 -9.01 -21.17
N GLU A 97 0.31 -9.29 -19.97
CA GLU A 97 -0.30 -10.24 -19.03
C GLU A 97 -1.45 -9.60 -18.24
N HIS A 98 -1.28 -8.35 -17.81
CA HIS A 98 -2.21 -7.71 -16.86
C HIS A 98 -3.09 -6.62 -17.49
N CYS A 99 -2.78 -6.12 -18.68
CA CYS A 99 -3.40 -4.95 -19.29
C CYS A 99 -3.68 -5.15 -20.79
N ARG A 100 -4.83 -4.65 -21.27
CA ARG A 100 -5.15 -4.63 -22.71
C ARG A 100 -4.70 -3.31 -23.35
N ARG A 101 -3.38 -3.10 -23.45
CA ARG A 101 -2.75 -1.89 -24.00
C ARG A 101 -1.65 -2.23 -25.03
N PRO A 102 -2.03 -2.82 -26.18
CA PRO A 102 -1.07 -3.32 -27.17
C PRO A 102 -0.13 -2.22 -27.72
N GLU A 103 -0.58 -0.97 -27.76
CA GLU A 103 0.20 0.19 -28.18
C GLU A 103 1.40 0.50 -27.26
N LEU A 104 1.38 -0.01 -26.03
CA LEU A 104 2.45 0.18 -25.05
C LEU A 104 3.40 -1.02 -24.96
N HIS A 105 3.11 -2.12 -25.66
CA HIS A 105 3.95 -3.31 -25.63
C HIS A 105 5.32 -3.01 -26.22
N ILE A 106 6.37 -3.58 -25.64
CA ILE A 106 7.70 -3.48 -26.22
C ILE A 106 7.74 -4.39 -27.46
N PRO A 107 8.00 -3.84 -28.66
CA PRO A 107 8.16 -4.67 -29.85
C PRO A 107 9.41 -5.53 -29.71
N GLU A 108 9.31 -6.79 -30.12
CA GLU A 108 10.46 -7.68 -30.27
C GLU A 108 11.38 -7.11 -31.36
N SER A 109 12.42 -6.37 -30.95
CA SER A 109 13.32 -5.73 -31.90
C SER A 109 14.36 -6.72 -32.41
N ALA A 110 14.44 -6.87 -33.74
CA ALA A 110 15.45 -7.65 -34.44
C ALA A 110 16.91 -7.18 -34.20
N ASN A 111 17.11 -6.03 -33.55
CA ASN A 111 18.42 -5.36 -33.40
C ASN A 111 18.86 -5.16 -31.93
N ASN A 112 18.33 -5.92 -30.97
CA ASN A 112 18.69 -5.82 -29.54
C ASN A 112 18.47 -4.44 -28.89
N LYS A 113 17.82 -3.50 -29.59
CA LYS A 113 17.41 -2.20 -29.03
C LYS A 113 15.95 -2.29 -28.62
N LEU A 114 15.71 -2.48 -27.32
CA LEU A 114 14.38 -2.39 -26.71
C LEU A 114 13.88 -0.95 -26.82
N LEU A 115 13.10 -0.65 -27.86
CA LEU A 115 12.45 0.64 -28.04
C LEU A 115 11.16 0.64 -27.24
N LYS A 116 11.14 1.32 -26.09
CA LYS A 116 9.93 1.53 -25.29
C LYS A 116 9.04 2.55 -26.01
N PRO A 117 7.85 2.18 -26.53
CA PRO A 117 6.97 3.16 -27.17
C PRO A 117 6.49 4.19 -26.14
N LYS A 118 6.49 5.46 -26.52
CA LYS A 118 6.03 6.54 -25.63
C LYS A 118 4.54 6.39 -25.38
N ALA A 119 4.12 6.53 -24.12
CA ALA A 119 2.72 6.47 -23.79
C ALA A 119 1.98 7.73 -24.25
N SER A 120 0.73 7.58 -24.69
CA SER A 120 -0.09 8.69 -25.20
C SER A 120 -0.43 9.75 -24.15
N TYR A 121 -0.35 9.38 -22.87
CA TYR A 121 -0.56 10.27 -21.72
C TYR A 121 0.73 10.90 -21.19
N SER A 122 1.90 10.59 -21.79
CA SER A 122 3.17 11.18 -21.37
C SER A 122 3.40 12.51 -22.08
N PHE A 123 3.68 13.56 -21.34
CA PHE A 123 4.04 14.85 -21.93
C PHE A 123 5.37 14.75 -22.71
N THR A 124 5.41 15.39 -23.86
CA THR A 124 6.65 15.66 -24.59
C THR A 124 7.17 17.02 -24.13
N MET A 125 8.45 17.12 -23.78
CA MET A 125 9.12 18.42 -23.86
C MET A 125 9.18 18.74 -25.35
N GLU A 126 8.39 19.72 -25.78
CA GLU A 126 8.64 20.44 -27.04
C GLU A 126 9.87 21.35 -26.90
#